data_AF-A0A9X6NCS0-F1
#
_entry.id   AF-A0A9X6NCS0-F1
#
_cell.length_a   1.000
_cell.length_b   1.000
_cell.length_c   1.000
_cell.angle_alpha   90.00
_cell.angle_beta   90.00
_cell.angle_gamma   90.00
#
_symmetry.space_group_name_H-M   'P 1'
#
loop_
_entity.id
_entity.type
_entity.pdbx_description
1 polymer ?
#
loop_
_entity_poly.entity_id
_entity_poly.type
_entity_poly.pdbx_seq_one_letter_code
_entity_poly.pdbx_strand_id
1 'polypeptide(L)'
;MPRELFLEVRHSILTLHTLKYSATEVVNALSLRNIAVSKSGVNKVIRKNAAEEAGRPKPPSKATNSCKAKVRTAALLKKVKKATTGPNPLTHSHIVLELRVSQTTIQRVINEELEGKVRKKYRVHGLSDAMIQ
;
A
#
# COMPACT_ATOMS: atom_id res chain seq x y z
N MET A 1 -11.65 3.70 -18.82
CA MET A 1 -11.14 4.66 -19.82
C MET A 1 -9.64 4.86 -19.62
N PRO A 2 -8.84 4.86 -20.70
CA PRO A 2 -7.47 5.36 -20.71
C PRO A 2 -7.40 6.78 -20.12
N ARG A 3 -6.30 7.12 -19.46
CA ARG A 3 -6.12 8.46 -18.84
C ARG A 3 -6.08 9.59 -19.88
N GLU A 4 -5.58 9.31 -21.08
CA GLU A 4 -5.44 10.28 -22.16
C GLU A 4 -6.80 10.72 -22.69
N LEU A 5 -7.69 9.76 -23.01
CA LEU A 5 -9.08 10.05 -23.40
C LEU A 5 -9.83 10.86 -22.32
N PHE A 6 -9.50 10.67 -21.04
CA PHE A 6 -10.11 11.46 -19.96
C PHE A 6 -9.64 12.93 -19.96
N LEU A 7 -8.38 13.19 -20.32
CA LEU A 7 -7.83 14.56 -20.40
C LEU A 7 -8.40 15.32 -21.59
N GLU A 8 -8.53 14.67 -22.75
CA GLU A 8 -9.11 15.26 -23.97
C GLU A 8 -10.58 15.68 -23.76
N VAL A 9 -11.38 14.80 -23.15
CA VAL A 9 -12.77 15.08 -22.80
C VAL A 9 -12.85 16.23 -21.80
N ARG A 10 -11.96 16.26 -20.79
CA ARG A 10 -11.88 17.37 -19.83
C ARG A 10 -11.60 18.69 -20.55
N HIS A 11 -10.63 18.73 -21.45
CA HIS A 11 -10.27 19.95 -22.17
C HIS A 11 -11.44 20.45 -23.03
N SER A 12 -12.11 19.54 -23.75
CA SER A 12 -13.29 19.85 -24.57
C SER A 12 -14.46 20.43 -23.75
N ILE A 13 -14.69 19.92 -22.54
CA ILE A 13 -15.70 20.47 -21.62
C ILE A 13 -15.35 21.91 -21.22
N LEU A 14 -14.07 22.17 -20.91
CA LEU A 14 -13.62 23.48 -20.46
C LEU A 14 -13.68 24.51 -21.59
N THR A 15 -13.30 24.16 -22.81
CA THR A 15 -13.37 25.07 -23.97
C THR A 15 -14.81 25.46 -24.30
N LEU A 16 -15.76 24.52 -24.27
CA LEU A 16 -17.18 24.84 -24.47
C LEU A 16 -17.73 25.72 -23.34
N HIS A 17 -17.29 25.48 -22.09
CA HIS A 17 -17.68 26.33 -20.96
C HIS A 17 -17.11 27.75 -21.08
N THR A 18 -15.88 27.93 -21.56
CA THR A 18 -15.31 29.26 -21.81
C THR A 18 -16.06 30.01 -22.90
N LEU A 19 -16.58 29.29 -23.90
CA LEU A 19 -17.47 29.81 -24.95
C LEU A 19 -18.90 30.07 -24.45
N LYS A 20 -19.16 30.01 -23.14
CA LYS A 20 -20.43 30.31 -22.47
C LYS A 20 -21.60 29.38 -22.81
N TYR A 21 -21.33 28.17 -23.29
CA TYR A 21 -22.36 27.13 -23.43
C TYR A 21 -22.86 26.67 -22.06
N SER A 22 -24.17 26.43 -21.95
CA SER A 22 -24.78 25.81 -20.78
C SER A 22 -24.37 24.34 -20.64
N ALA A 23 -24.42 23.80 -19.42
CA ALA A 23 -24.03 22.40 -19.18
C ALA A 23 -24.84 21.38 -20.00
N THR A 24 -26.09 21.71 -20.36
CA THR A 24 -26.93 20.91 -21.25
C THR A 24 -26.45 20.95 -22.69
N GLU A 25 -26.09 22.12 -23.20
CA GLU A 25 -25.57 22.25 -24.56
C GLU A 25 -24.19 21.60 -24.70
N VAL A 26 -23.35 21.66 -23.65
CA VAL A 26 -22.08 20.93 -23.60
C VAL A 26 -22.30 19.42 -23.76
N VAL A 27 -23.30 18.86 -23.07
CA VAL A 27 -23.64 17.43 -23.21
C VAL A 27 -24.09 17.12 -24.63
N ASN A 28 -24.97 17.94 -25.20
CA ASN A 28 -25.46 17.74 -26.58
C ASN A 28 -24.31 17.82 -27.59
N ALA A 29 -23.42 18.81 -27.46
CA ALA A 29 -22.26 18.99 -28.34
C ALA A 29 -21.27 17.82 -28.27
N LEU A 30 -21.07 17.24 -27.08
CA LEU A 30 -20.23 16.06 -26.89
C LEU A 30 -20.92 14.79 -27.42
N SER A 31 -22.25 14.70 -27.26
CA SER A 31 -23.05 13.60 -27.82
C SER A 31 -22.96 13.54 -29.34
N LEU A 32 -22.95 14.69 -30.03
CA LEU A 32 -22.74 14.76 -31.49
C LEU A 32 -21.38 14.20 -31.93
N ARG A 33 -20.38 14.20 -31.03
CA ARG A 33 -19.05 13.65 -31.26
C ARG A 33 -18.94 12.19 -30.80
N ASN A 34 -20.05 11.53 -30.49
CA ASN A 34 -20.12 10.17 -29.92
C ASN A 34 -19.44 10.05 -28.53
N ILE A 35 -19.34 11.15 -27.78
CA ILE A 35 -18.78 11.15 -26.42
C ILE A 35 -19.92 11.26 -25.42
N ALA A 36 -20.27 10.15 -24.79
CA ALA A 36 -21.29 10.12 -23.76
C ALA A 36 -20.75 10.70 -22.43
N VAL A 37 -21.25 11.87 -22.03
CA VAL A 37 -20.94 12.50 -20.74
C VAL A 37 -22.24 12.89 -20.05
N SER A 38 -22.36 12.60 -18.75
CA SER A 38 -23.50 13.05 -17.97
C SER A 38 -23.40 14.54 -17.64
N LYS A 39 -24.54 15.22 -17.52
CA LYS A 39 -24.63 16.62 -17.04
C LYS A 39 -23.94 16.80 -15.68
N SER A 40 -24.06 15.81 -14.79
CA SER A 40 -23.39 15.82 -13.49
C SER A 40 -21.86 15.71 -13.62
N GLY A 41 -21.36 14.97 -14.60
CA GLY A 41 -19.95 14.89 -14.98
C GLY A 41 -19.40 16.23 -15.45
N VAL A 42 -20.11 16.91 -16.37
CA VAL A 42 -19.76 18.26 -16.85
C VAL A 42 -19.67 19.25 -15.68
N ASN A 43 -20.71 19.33 -14.84
CA ASN A 43 -20.71 20.23 -13.67
C ASN A 43 -19.61 19.89 -12.65
N LYS A 44 -19.23 18.62 -12.52
CA LYS A 44 -18.13 18.21 -11.65
C LYS A 44 -16.78 18.69 -12.20
N VAL A 45 -16.58 18.63 -13.51
CA VAL A 45 -15.36 19.14 -14.17
C VAL A 45 -15.25 20.65 -14.01
N ILE A 46 -16.32 21.39 -14.31
CA ILE A 46 -16.35 22.86 -14.16
C ILE A 46 -16.05 23.28 -12.72
N ARG A 47 -16.70 22.67 -11.73
CA ARG A 47 -16.47 22.97 -10.30
C ARG A 47 -15.05 22.67 -9.85
N LYS A 48 -14.47 21.56 -10.31
CA LYS A 48 -13.07 21.21 -10.02
C LYS A 48 -12.11 22.24 -10.60
N ASN A 49 -12.35 22.69 -11.84
CA ASN A 49 -11.51 23.70 -12.47
C ASN A 49 -11.61 25.03 -11.74
N ALA A 50 -12.82 25.49 -11.42
CA ALA A 50 -13.01 26.72 -10.64
C ALA A 50 -12.35 26.66 -9.25
N ALA A 51 -12.34 25.49 -8.61
CA ALA A 51 -11.63 25.29 -7.34
C ALA A 51 -10.10 25.31 -7.51
N GLU A 52 -9.58 24.75 -8.61
CA GLU A 52 -8.15 24.79 -8.95
C GLU A 52 -7.69 26.23 -9.24
N GLU A 53 -8.43 26.99 -10.06
CA GLU A 53 -8.18 28.42 -10.34
C GLU A 53 -8.23 29.28 -9.08
N ALA A 54 -9.17 28.99 -8.16
CA ALA A 54 -9.26 29.67 -6.87
C ALA A 54 -8.18 29.24 -5.85
N GLY A 55 -7.23 28.38 -6.24
CA GLY A 55 -6.16 27.89 -5.36
C GLY A 55 -6.65 27.01 -4.21
N ARG A 56 -7.85 26.44 -4.28
CA ARG A 56 -8.37 25.59 -3.20
C ARG A 56 -7.56 24.30 -3.13
N PRO A 57 -7.06 23.92 -1.95
CA PRO A 57 -6.26 22.71 -1.81
C PRO A 57 -7.09 21.48 -2.18
N LYS A 58 -6.50 20.59 -3.00
CA LYS A 58 -7.12 19.29 -3.30
C LYS A 58 -7.16 18.48 -2.00
N PRO A 59 -8.28 17.81 -1.68
CA PRO A 59 -8.30 16.90 -0.55
C PRO A 59 -7.21 15.84 -0.75
N PRO A 60 -6.47 15.47 0.31
CA PRO A 60 -5.48 14.42 0.21
C PRO A 60 -6.15 13.15 -0.32
N SER A 61 -5.53 12.49 -1.30
CA SER A 61 -6.04 11.20 -1.76
C SER A 61 -6.08 10.27 -0.56
N LYS A 62 -7.26 9.76 -0.20
CA LYS A 62 -7.35 8.72 0.81
C LYS A 62 -6.50 7.55 0.29
N ALA A 63 -5.34 7.33 0.91
CA ALA A 63 -4.64 6.07 0.74
C ALA A 63 -5.67 5.01 1.08
N THR A 64 -5.96 4.11 0.14
CA THR A 64 -6.75 2.92 0.46
C THR A 64 -5.94 2.13 1.45
N ASN A 65 -6.14 2.42 2.73
CA ASN A 65 -5.63 1.63 3.82
C ASN A 65 -6.31 0.27 3.65
N SER A 66 -5.66 -0.64 2.95
CA SER A 66 -6.08 -2.02 2.96
C SER A 66 -5.99 -2.42 4.43
N CYS A 67 -7.12 -2.51 5.12
CA CYS A 67 -7.26 -3.02 6.49
C CYS A 67 -6.89 -4.52 6.51
N LYS A 68 -5.72 -4.88 6.01
CA LYS A 68 -5.15 -6.21 6.19
C LYS A 68 -4.70 -6.26 7.64
N ALA A 69 -5.32 -7.14 8.41
CA ALA A 69 -4.88 -7.43 9.77
C ALA A 69 -3.38 -7.74 9.73
N LYS A 70 -2.58 -6.95 10.45
CA LYS A 70 -1.16 -7.26 10.59
C LYS A 70 -1.05 -8.54 11.39
N VAL A 71 -0.66 -9.64 10.72
CA VAL A 71 -0.34 -10.94 11.35
C VAL A 71 0.72 -10.76 12.46
N ARG A 72 1.57 -9.72 12.31
CA ARG A 72 2.58 -9.30 13.29
C ARG A 72 2.03 -8.17 14.16
N THR A 73 1.22 -8.52 15.15
CA THR A 73 0.70 -7.55 16.11
C THR A 73 1.78 -7.13 17.11
N ALA A 74 1.67 -5.92 17.68
CA ALA A 74 2.59 -5.45 18.72
C ALA A 74 2.66 -6.39 19.93
N ALA A 75 1.54 -7.04 20.26
CA ALA A 75 1.47 -8.05 21.32
C ALA A 75 2.33 -9.27 21.01
N LEU A 76 2.31 -9.77 19.77
CA LEU A 76 3.15 -10.87 19.33
C LEU A 76 4.64 -10.48 19.41
N LEU A 77 5.00 -9.28 18.93
CA LEU A 77 6.38 -8.78 18.99
C LEU A 77 6.89 -8.73 20.44
N LYS A 78 6.08 -8.24 21.38
CA LYS A 78 6.44 -8.17 22.79
C LYS A 78 6.67 -9.55 23.42
N LYS A 79 5.82 -10.53 23.08
CA LYS A 79 5.98 -11.91 23.57
C LYS A 79 7.24 -12.57 23.01
N VAL A 80 7.49 -12.45 21.70
CA VAL A 80 8.69 -12.99 21.06
C VAL A 80 9.95 -12.33 21.64
N LYS A 81 9.97 -10.99 21.77
CA LYS A 81 11.11 -10.27 22.37
C LYS A 81 11.40 -10.74 23.79
N LYS A 82 10.37 -10.94 24.62
CA LYS A 82 10.54 -11.46 25.98
C LYS A 82 11.15 -12.86 25.97
N ALA A 83 10.70 -13.74 25.09
CA ALA A 83 11.20 -15.11 24.97
C ALA A 83 12.65 -15.18 24.45
N THR A 84 13.08 -14.20 23.63
CA THR A 84 14.42 -14.19 23.04
C THR A 84 15.47 -13.40 23.84
N THR A 85 15.06 -12.40 24.62
CA THR A 85 15.98 -11.50 25.34
C THR A 85 16.08 -11.80 26.84
N GLY A 86 15.25 -12.73 27.36
CA GLY A 86 15.33 -13.15 28.76
C GLY A 86 16.66 -13.85 29.11
N PRO A 87 16.96 -13.99 30.42
CA PRO A 87 18.21 -14.62 30.90
C PRO A 87 18.37 -16.08 30.43
N ASN A 88 17.26 -16.76 30.14
CA ASN A 88 17.24 -18.07 29.50
C ASN A 88 16.41 -18.00 28.21
N PRO A 89 17.03 -17.72 27.05
CA PRO A 89 16.30 -17.55 25.80
C PRO A 89 15.71 -18.89 25.32
N LEU A 90 14.43 -18.87 24.97
CA LEU A 90 13.75 -20.05 24.43
C LEU A 90 14.21 -20.34 23.00
N THR A 91 14.28 -21.63 22.65
CA THR A 91 14.57 -22.05 21.27
C THR A 91 13.38 -21.74 20.36
N HIS A 92 13.63 -21.55 19.07
CA HIS A 92 12.58 -21.19 18.09
C HIS A 92 11.39 -22.17 18.11
N SER A 93 11.65 -23.48 18.22
CA SER A 93 10.59 -24.49 18.27
C SER A 93 9.70 -24.35 19.50
N HIS A 94 10.27 -23.98 20.66
CA HIS A 94 9.49 -23.77 21.87
C HIS A 94 8.61 -22.52 21.76
N ILE A 95 9.14 -21.43 21.18
CA ILE A 95 8.38 -20.20 20.93
C ILE A 95 7.21 -20.46 19.96
N VAL A 96 7.43 -21.28 18.94
CA VAL A 96 6.38 -21.71 17.98
C VAL A 96 5.26 -22.44 18.70
N LEU A 97 5.60 -23.40 19.56
CA LEU A 97 4.62 -24.19 20.30
C LEU A 97 3.84 -23.33 21.31
N GLU A 98 4.53 -22.46 22.04
CA GLU A 98 3.92 -21.62 23.08
C GLU A 98 3.00 -20.54 22.49
N LEU A 99 3.43 -19.90 21.41
CA LEU A 99 2.67 -18.81 20.78
C LEU A 99 1.66 -19.29 19.73
N ARG A 100 1.73 -20.58 19.33
CA ARG A 100 0.92 -21.18 18.26
C ARG A 100 0.99 -20.41 16.94
N VAL A 101 2.17 -19.90 16.62
CA VAL A 101 2.46 -19.13 15.41
C VAL A 101 3.42 -19.92 14.53
N SER A 102 3.28 -19.84 13.21
CA SER A 102 4.18 -20.56 12.30
C SER A 102 5.64 -20.16 12.53
N GLN A 103 6.54 -21.14 12.38
CA GLN A 103 7.99 -20.95 12.50
C GLN A 103 8.50 -19.86 11.55
N THR A 104 7.95 -19.81 10.33
CA THR A 104 8.28 -18.78 9.34
C THR A 104 7.92 -17.37 9.82
N THR A 105 6.81 -17.21 10.53
CA THR A 105 6.38 -15.91 11.05
C THR A 105 7.27 -15.46 12.21
N ILE A 106 7.59 -16.37 13.13
CA ILE A 106 8.51 -16.07 14.24
C ILE A 106 9.90 -15.73 13.72
N GLN A 107 10.40 -16.46 12.73
CA GLN A 107 11.69 -16.16 12.10
C GLN A 107 11.72 -14.77 11.47
N ARG A 108 10.65 -14.39 10.75
CA ARG A 108 10.52 -13.04 10.17
C ARG A 108 10.43 -11.96 11.24
N VAL A 109 9.69 -12.18 12.32
CA VAL A 109 9.61 -11.24 13.46
C VAL A 109 11.00 -11.01 14.07
N ILE A 110 11.77 -12.08 14.29
CA ILE A 110 13.11 -11.96 14.88
C ILE A 110 14.06 -11.21 13.94
N ASN A 111 14.06 -11.54 12.65
CA ASN A 111 14.98 -10.98 11.68
C ASN A 111 14.64 -9.54 11.26
N GLU A 112 13.36 -9.27 10.98
CA GLU A 112 12.90 -8.00 10.39
C GLU A 112 12.55 -6.96 11.46
N GLU A 113 11.96 -7.37 12.59
CA GLU A 113 11.34 -6.44 13.56
C GLU A 113 12.14 -6.32 14.87
N LEU A 114 12.92 -7.34 15.24
CA LEU A 114 13.70 -7.36 16.48
C LEU A 114 15.22 -7.26 16.25
N GLU A 115 15.65 -7.08 14.99
CA GLU A 115 17.06 -7.00 14.57
C GLU A 115 17.95 -8.13 15.11
N GLY A 116 17.33 -9.27 15.42
CA GLY A 116 18.00 -10.42 16.01
C GLY A 116 18.84 -11.11 14.95
N LYS A 117 20.10 -10.69 14.79
CA LYS A 117 21.06 -11.43 13.96
C LYS A 117 21.23 -12.82 14.55
N VAL A 118 20.70 -13.84 13.86
CA VAL A 118 20.97 -15.24 14.21
C VAL A 118 22.47 -15.46 14.13
N ARG A 119 23.14 -15.53 15.28
CA ARG A 119 24.57 -15.86 15.34
C ARG A 119 24.73 -17.30 14.87
N LYS A 120 25.25 -17.49 13.67
CA LYS A 120 25.68 -18.82 13.20
C LYS A 120 26.78 -19.31 14.14
N LYS A 121 26.66 -20.54 14.65
CA LYS A 121 27.76 -21.17 15.38
C LYS A 121 28.94 -21.34 14.42
N TYR A 122 30.13 -20.94 14.86
CA TYR A 122 31.36 -21.23 14.13
C TYR A 122 31.60 -22.73 14.14
N ARG A 123 32.07 -23.30 13.04
CA ARG A 123 32.40 -24.74 12.95
C ARG A 123 33.68 -24.97 13.76
N VAL A 124 33.53 -25.47 14.99
CA VAL A 124 34.66 -25.61 15.94
C VAL A 124 35.57 -26.80 15.59
N HIS A 125 35.03 -27.81 14.90
CA HIS A 125 35.79 -28.99 14.50
C HIS A 125 35.47 -29.34 13.04
N GLY A 126 36.51 -29.44 12.22
CA GLY A 126 36.47 -30.16 10.96
C GLY A 126 37.13 -31.51 11.18
N LEU A 127 36.55 -32.60 10.65
CA LEU A 127 37.30 -33.84 10.50
C LEU A 127 38.48 -33.51 9.59
N SER A 128 39.70 -33.75 10.06
CA SER A 128 40.87 -33.70 9.19
C SER A 128 40.77 -34.86 8.21
N ASP A 129 41.32 -34.70 7.00
CA ASP A 129 41.30 -35.74 5.97
C ASP A 129 41.96 -37.05 6.45
N ALA A 130 42.80 -36.98 7.49
CA ALA A 130 43.38 -38.13 8.18
C ALA A 130 42.35 -39.02 8.92
N MET A 131 41.15 -38.51 9.22
CA MET A 131 40.06 -39.25 9.89
C MET A 131 39.01 -39.79 8.90
N ILE A 132 39.20 -39.54 7.61
CA ILE A 132 38.37 -40.07 6.51
C ILE A 132 39.18 -41.21 5.87
N GLN A 133 39.26 -42.36 6.55
CA GLN A 133 39.73 -43.62 5.96
C GLN A 133 38.55 -44.54 5.67
#